data_AF-A0A068VFQ7-F1
#
_entry.id   AF-A0A068VFQ7-F1
#
_cell.length_a   1.000
_cell.length_b   1.000
_cell.length_c   1.000
_cell.angle_alpha   90.00
_cell.angle_beta   90.00
_cell.angle_gamma   90.00
#
_symmetry.space_group_name_H-M   'P 1'
#
loop_
_entity.id
_entity.type
_entity.pdbx_description
1 polymer ?
#
loop_
_entity_poly.entity_id
_entity_poly.type
_entity_poly.pdbx_seq_one_letter_code
_entity_poly.pdbx_strand_id
1 'polypeptide(L)' 'MKQITYQTNKASLVENIAHLVENKKLEGISDIRDESDRSGMRIVIELKRGSAPSIVLNNLYRMTALQSSFNCNMVG' A
#
# COMPACT_ATOMS: atom_id res chain seq x y z
N MET A 1 21.05 4.10 -22.46
CA MET A 1 20.55 3.14 -21.45
C MET A 1 20.44 3.83 -20.10
N LYS A 2 19.23 4.19 -19.67
CA LYS A 2 18.89 4.37 -18.25
C LYS A 2 17.37 4.36 -18.11
N GLN A 3 16.85 3.14 -18.05
CA GLN A 3 15.46 2.84 -17.72
C GLN A 3 15.42 2.53 -16.23
N ILE A 4 15.67 3.54 -15.41
CA ILE A 4 15.56 3.53 -13.95
C ILE A 4 14.81 4.84 -13.71
N THR A 5 13.55 4.88 -13.24
CA THR A 5 13.19 4.75 -11.81
C THR A 5 11.65 4.61 -11.67
N TYR A 6 10.95 3.89 -12.56
CA TYR A 6 9.51 3.61 -12.34
C TYR A 6 9.31 2.39 -11.44
N GLN A 7 10.09 1.33 -11.64
CA GLN A 7 10.03 0.12 -10.80
C GLN A 7 10.52 0.38 -9.37
N THR A 8 11.56 1.22 -9.22
CA THR A 8 12.14 1.55 -7.91
C THR A 8 11.13 2.21 -6.97
N ASN A 9 10.23 3.05 -7.49
CA ASN A 9 9.24 3.74 -6.68
C ASN A 9 8.04 2.83 -6.29
N LYS A 10 7.69 1.84 -7.13
CA LYS A 10 6.63 0.86 -6.81
C LYS A 10 7.05 -0.08 -5.68
N ALA A 11 8.20 -0.72 -5.86
CA ALA A 11 8.76 -1.66 -4.90
C ALA A 11 8.98 -0.97 -3.55
N SER A 12 9.51 0.27 -3.57
CA SER A 12 9.74 1.04 -2.34
C SER A 12 8.44 1.38 -1.59
N LEU A 13 7.32 1.61 -2.28
CA LEU A 13 6.04 1.89 -1.60
C LEU A 13 5.50 0.65 -0.89
N VAL A 14 5.51 -0.51 -1.55
CA VAL A 14 5.08 -1.79 -0.95
C VAL A 14 6.00 -2.18 0.21
N GLU A 15 7.31 -2.05 0.03
CA GLU A 15 8.32 -2.35 1.05
C GLU A 15 8.19 -1.43 2.28
N ASN A 16 7.91 -0.14 2.07
CA ASN A 16 7.62 0.79 3.17
C ASN A 16 6.36 0.38 3.94
N ILE A 17 5.28 0.00 3.26
CA ILE A 17 4.05 -0.45 3.94
C ILE A 17 4.33 -1.75 4.72
N ALA A 18 5.02 -2.71 4.12
CA ALA A 18 5.41 -3.96 4.79
C ALA A 18 6.24 -3.68 6.05
N HIS A 19 7.21 -2.79 5.96
CA HIS A 19 8.02 -2.36 7.10
C HIS A 19 7.17 -1.70 8.19
N LEU A 20 6.19 -0.85 7.84
CA LEU A 20 5.28 -0.24 8.82
C LEU A 20 4.40 -1.27 9.53
N VAL A 21 3.95 -2.31 8.82
CA VAL A 21 3.17 -3.42 9.38
C VAL A 21 4.03 -4.27 10.32
N GLU A 22 5.25 -4.61 9.91
CA GLU A 22 6.19 -5.40 10.71
C GLU A 22 6.61 -4.68 12.01
N ASN A 23 6.82 -3.37 11.92
CA ASN A 23 7.09 -2.52 13.10
C ASN A 23 5.84 -2.23 13.96
N LYS A 24 4.69 -2.83 13.64
CA LYS A 24 3.39 -2.59 14.32
C LYS A 24 2.96 -1.12 14.34
N LYS A 25 3.50 -0.29 13.43
CA LYS A 25 3.05 1.09 13.27
C LYS A 25 1.75 1.15 12.46
N LEU A 26 1.53 0.17 11.59
CA LEU A 26 0.33 -0.01 10.80
C LEU A 26 -0.32 -1.35 11.17
N GLU A 27 -1.41 -1.30 11.94
CA GLU A 27 -2.12 -2.49 12.40
C GLU A 27 -3.37 -2.78 11.58
N GLY A 28 -3.89 -4.01 11.70
CA GLY A 28 -5.12 -4.41 11.03
C GLY A 28 -4.96 -4.87 9.58
N ILE A 29 -3.73 -4.95 9.06
CA ILE A 29 -3.43 -5.55 7.75
C ILE A 29 -3.07 -7.02 7.94
N SER A 30 -3.68 -7.90 7.14
CA SER A 30 -3.38 -9.33 7.10
C SER A 30 -2.40 -9.69 5.99
N ASP A 31 -2.54 -9.07 4.81
CA ASP A 31 -1.71 -9.35 3.64
C ASP A 31 -1.60 -8.13 2.72
N ILE A 32 -0.53 -8.05 1.93
CA ILE A 32 -0.29 -6.99 0.94
C ILE A 32 0.21 -7.65 -0.35
N ARG A 33 -0.50 -7.42 -1.46
CA ARG A 33 -0.16 -7.98 -2.77
C ARG A 33 -0.05 -6.90 -3.83
N ASP A 34 1.01 -6.95 -4.63
CA ASP A 34 1.18 -6.10 -5.81
C ASP A 34 0.58 -6.79 -7.04
N GLU A 35 -0.53 -6.26 -7.55
CA GLU A 35 -1.19 -6.68 -8.79
C GLU A 35 -0.92 -5.69 -9.94
N SER A 36 0.14 -4.88 -9.83
CA SER A 36 0.51 -3.93 -10.87
C SER A 36 0.92 -4.65 -12.16
N ASP A 37 0.43 -4.14 -13.28
CA ASP A 37 0.77 -4.62 -14.61
C ASP A 37 1.50 -3.52 -15.41
N ARG A 38 1.57 -3.69 -16.74
CA ARG A 38 2.14 -2.68 -17.64
C ARG A 38 1.22 -1.47 -17.85
N SER A 39 -0.06 -1.57 -17.50
CA SER A 39 -1.10 -0.56 -17.76
C SER A 39 -1.40 0.32 -16.54
N GLY A 40 -1.08 -0.15 -15.33
CA GLY A 40 -1.33 0.59 -14.09
C GLY A 40 -0.64 0.00 -12.87
N MET A 41 -0.73 0.75 -11.75
CA MET A 41 -0.33 0.25 -10.44
C MET A 41 -1.58 -0.15 -9.68
N ARG A 42 -1.60 -1.37 -9.13
CA ARG A 42 -2.67 -1.85 -8.26
C ARG A 42 -2.07 -2.59 -7.08
N ILE A 43 -2.25 -2.06 -5.89
CA ILE A 43 -1.84 -2.71 -4.64
C ILE A 43 -3.11 -3.14 -3.92
N VAL A 44 -3.20 -4.43 -3.60
CA VAL A 44 -4.30 -5.02 -2.86
C VAL A 44 -3.83 -5.19 -1.41
N ILE A 45 -4.62 -4.64 -0.49
CA ILE A 45 -4.36 -4.74 0.95
C ILE A 45 -5.53 -5.50 1.56
N GLU A 46 -5.24 -6.65 2.16
CA GLU A 46 -6.22 -7.41 2.93
C GLU A 46 -6.18 -6.98 4.39
N LEU A 47 -7.36 -6.84 4.98
CA LEU A 47 -7.52 -6.45 6.38
C LEU A 47 -7.81 -7.66 7.25
N LYS A 48 -7.26 -7.66 8.47
CA LYS A 48 -7.63 -8.64 9.49
C LYS A 48 -9.11 -8.50 9.85
N ARG A 49 -9.79 -9.62 10.09
CA ARG A 49 -11.17 -9.63 10.59
C ARG A 49 -11.30 -8.76 11.86
N GLY A 50 -12.27 -7.86 11.86
CA GLY A 50 -12.50 -6.91 12.96
C GLY A 50 -11.72 -5.59 12.85
N SER A 51 -10.89 -5.42 11.82
CA SER A 51 -10.20 -4.15 11.58
C SER A 51 -11.15 -3.14 10.92
N ALA A 52 -11.13 -1.89 11.40
CA ALA A 52 -11.91 -0.82 10.79
C ALA A 52 -11.21 -0.29 9.52
N PRO A 53 -11.78 -0.50 8.33
CA PRO A 53 -11.09 -0.16 7.07
C PRO A 53 -10.76 1.33 6.94
N SER A 54 -11.64 2.20 7.45
CA SER A 54 -11.45 3.65 7.45
C SER A 54 -10.25 4.10 8.29
N ILE A 55 -9.97 3.42 9.41
CA ILE A 55 -8.83 3.73 10.28
C ILE A 55 -7.54 3.31 9.59
N VAL A 56 -7.50 2.10 9.04
CA VAL A 56 -6.33 1.58 8.33
C VAL A 56 -6.00 2.45 7.11
N LEU A 57 -7.03 2.85 6.35
CA LEU A 57 -6.89 3.75 5.20
C LEU A 57 -6.33 5.12 5.61
N ASN A 58 -6.86 5.73 6.67
CA ASN A 58 -6.35 7.01 7.18
C ASN A 58 -4.90 6.92 7.66
N ASN A 59 -4.50 5.80 8.25
CA ASN A 59 -3.13 5.59 8.67
C ASN A 59 -2.20 5.36 7.47
N LEU A 60 -2.64 4.60 6.46
CA LEU A 60 -1.93 4.46 5.19
C LEU A 60 -1.68 5.82 4.54
N TYR A 61 -2.70 6.68 4.43
CA TYR A 61 -2.54 8.02 3.86
C TYR A 61 -1.60 8.94 4.65
N ARG A 62 -1.60 8.83 5.98
CA ARG A 62 -0.70 9.64 6.83
C ARG A 62 0.74 9.16 6.82
N MET A 63 0.95 7.86 6.66
CA MET A 63 2.26 7.21 6.88
C MET A 63 2.97 6.84 5.58
N THR A 64 2.30 6.96 4.45
CA THR A 64 2.87 6.69 3.12
C THR A 64 2.68 7.89 2.22
N ALA A 65 3.48 7.97 1.15
CA ALA A 65 3.34 9.01 0.13
C ALA A 65 2.07 8.88 -0.74
N LEU A 66 1.11 8.03 -0.38
CA LEU A 66 -0.17 7.84 -1.10
C LEU A 66 -1.03 9.11 -1.14
N GLN A 67 -0.78 10.10 -0.27
CA GLN A 67 -1.51 11.36 -0.29
C GLN A 67 -1.33 12.14 -1.61
N SER A 68 -0.28 11.84 -2.40
CA SER A 68 0.01 12.56 -3.64
C SER A 68 -0.58 11.92 -4.91
N SER A 69 -1.03 10.67 -4.89
CA SER A 69 -1.57 9.97 -6.06
C SER A 69 -2.22 8.66 -5.62
N PHE A 70 -3.27 8.23 -6.31
CA PHE A 70 -4.01 6.95 -6.20
C PHE A 70 -5.37 7.03 -5.48
N ASN A 71 -6.43 6.91 -6.30
CA ASN A 71 -7.79 6.60 -5.88
C ASN A 71 -7.82 5.15 -5.39
N CYS A 72 -7.89 4.93 -4.08
CA CYS A 72 -8.07 3.62 -3.49
C CYS A 72 -9.55 3.23 -3.55
N ASN A 73 -9.90 2.20 -4.33
CA ASN A 73 -11.23 1.58 -4.29
C ASN A 73 -11.24 0.44 -3.26
N MET A 74 -12.03 0.61 -2.20
CA MET A 74 -12.24 -0.41 -1.17
C MET A 74 -13.41 -1.30 -1.58
N VAL A 75 -13.11 -2.55 -1.98
CA VAL A 75 -14.11 -3.60 -2.13
C VAL A 75 -14.09 -4.43 -0.85
N GLY A 76 -15.22 -4.41 -0.13
CA GLY A 76 -15.42 -5.07 1.16
C GLY A 76 -15.88 -6.52 1.02
#